data_AF-A0A2N3Y165-F1
#
_entry.id   AF-A0A2N3Y165-F1
#
_cell.length_a   1.000
_cell.length_b   1.000
_cell.length_c   1.000
_cell.angle_alpha   90.00
_cell.angle_beta   90.00
_cell.angle_gamma   90.00
#
_symmetry.space_group_name_H-M   'P 1'
#
loop_
_entity.id
_entity.type
_entity.pdbx_description
1 polymer ?
#
loop_
_entity_poly.entity_id
_entity_poly.type
_entity_poly.pdbx_seq_one_letter_code
_entity_poly.pdbx_strand_id
1 'polypeptide(L)'
;MRHRRGGALALTPRNLDPDQCLILLHDKGSTVRWQPVSPTLVTHLRDHAEQRGAAASGGQLLRFTNGDPITTRRYDHLFTRLGNHLPWVATQQISIHWLRHTTLTWVERNFGYAVARAFAGHTNNNGDSATTTYTRASIHEIASALAALTGEPHPTEVSLATGPLAGISIRNQLPGQVTSIGTGGAMAAVKVSVEGAELTAAITKEAAADSHLEVGSSVMALVKSTEILRSRRLQDERGSEDFVKKV
;
A
#
# COMPACT_ATOMS: atom_id res chain seq x y z
N MET A 1 -7.79 11.52 14.73
CA MET A 1 -8.03 12.33 13.50
C MET A 1 -6.86 13.24 13.10
N ARG A 2 -6.17 13.93 14.03
CA ARG A 2 -4.96 14.75 13.75
C ARG A 2 -3.80 14.00 13.06
N HIS A 3 -3.73 12.67 13.17
CA HIS A 3 -2.53 11.88 12.82
C HIS A 3 -2.34 11.58 11.32
N ARG A 4 -3.40 11.37 10.54
CA ARG A 4 -3.26 11.08 9.09
C ARG A 4 -2.89 12.30 8.26
N ARG A 5 -3.38 13.45 8.71
CA ARG A 5 -2.98 14.76 8.23
C ARG A 5 -1.49 15.00 8.50
N GLY A 6 -1.02 14.65 9.70
CA GLY A 6 0.38 14.69 10.07
C GLY A 6 1.25 13.89 9.11
N GLY A 7 0.85 12.65 8.79
CA GLY A 7 1.56 11.81 7.81
C GLY A 7 1.67 12.47 6.43
N ALA A 8 0.57 12.99 5.88
CA ALA A 8 0.58 13.67 4.58
C ALA A 8 1.43 14.96 4.57
N LEU A 9 1.40 15.75 5.65
CA LEU A 9 2.19 16.98 5.78
C LEU A 9 3.66 16.73 6.14
N ALA A 10 3.98 15.56 6.69
CA ALA A 10 5.35 15.16 7.01
C ALA A 10 6.09 14.51 5.83
N LEU A 11 5.38 14.19 4.74
CA LEU A 11 6.00 13.63 3.54
C LEU A 11 7.09 14.56 3.02
N THR A 12 8.24 13.99 2.71
CA THR A 12 9.34 14.61 1.98
C THR A 12 9.53 13.89 0.64
N PRO A 13 10.23 14.49 -0.34
CA PRO A 13 10.53 13.80 -1.60
C PRO A 13 11.24 12.45 -1.41
N ARG A 14 12.03 12.31 -0.33
CA ARG A 14 12.75 11.08 0.03
C ARG A 14 11.83 9.94 0.48
N ASN A 15 10.57 10.26 0.79
CA ASN A 15 9.58 9.28 1.22
C ASN A 15 8.80 8.70 0.03
N LEU A 16 9.08 9.11 -1.21
CA LEU A 16 8.47 8.54 -2.40
C LEU A 16 9.35 7.43 -2.97
N ASP A 17 8.72 6.32 -3.34
CA ASP A 17 9.29 5.30 -4.22
C ASP A 17 8.39 5.22 -5.46
N PRO A 18 8.69 6.00 -6.52
CA PRO A 18 7.89 6.04 -7.74
C PRO A 18 7.90 4.71 -8.51
N ASP A 19 8.99 3.95 -8.43
CA ASP A 19 9.17 2.71 -9.19
C ASP A 19 8.29 1.59 -8.61
N GLN A 20 8.16 1.54 -7.28
CA GLN A 20 7.29 0.59 -6.59
C GLN A 20 5.89 1.15 -6.30
N CYS A 21 5.62 2.41 -6.64
CA CYS A 21 4.38 3.12 -6.28
C CYS A 21 4.09 3.08 -4.77
N LEU A 22 5.11 3.34 -3.94
CA LEU A 22 4.99 3.35 -2.48
C LEU A 22 5.29 4.74 -1.91
N ILE A 23 4.67 5.06 -0.77
CA ILE A 23 5.05 6.19 0.08
C ILE A 23 5.38 5.73 1.50
N LEU A 24 6.42 6.33 2.08
CA LEU A 24 6.82 6.09 3.47
C LEU A 24 6.04 7.03 4.39
N LEU A 25 5.12 6.49 5.17
CA LEU A 25 4.31 7.24 6.13
C LEU A 25 4.87 7.09 7.55
N HIS A 26 5.04 8.24 8.20
CA HIS A 26 5.41 8.35 9.61
C HIS A 26 4.15 8.54 10.46
N ASP A 27 3.84 7.57 11.31
CA ASP A 27 2.66 7.54 12.18
C ASP A 27 3.02 7.78 13.66
N LYS A 28 2.00 7.86 14.51
CA LYS A 28 2.19 8.09 15.96
C LYS A 28 3.00 6.94 16.57
N GLY A 29 3.97 7.28 17.43
CA GLY A 29 4.77 6.31 18.17
C GLY A 29 6.01 5.82 17.41
N SER A 30 6.54 6.62 16.49
CA SER A 30 7.72 6.30 15.67
C SER A 30 7.53 5.11 14.73
N THR A 31 6.28 4.71 14.48
CA THR A 31 5.97 3.66 13.52
C THR A 31 6.09 4.24 12.11
N VAL A 32 6.91 3.60 11.29
CA VAL A 32 7.10 3.92 9.89
C VAL A 32 6.56 2.77 9.06
N ARG A 33 5.79 3.07 8.00
CA ARG A 33 5.31 2.05 7.07
C ARG A 33 5.41 2.49 5.63
N TRP A 34 5.70 1.55 4.74
CA TRP A 34 5.43 1.71 3.31
C TRP A 34 3.94 1.51 3.06
N GLN A 35 3.35 2.42 2.29
CA GLN A 35 1.95 2.42 1.90
C GLN A 35 1.87 2.44 0.37
N PRO A 36 1.25 1.44 -0.27
CA PRO A 36 0.91 1.49 -1.68
C PRO A 36 0.07 2.72 -2.02
N VAL A 37 0.39 3.36 -3.15
CA VAL A 37 -0.33 4.49 -3.74
C VAL A 37 -0.54 4.23 -5.23
N SER A 38 -1.52 4.88 -5.86
CA SER A 38 -1.74 4.64 -7.28
C SER A 38 -0.61 5.24 -8.13
N PRO A 39 -0.31 4.68 -9.32
CA PRO A 39 0.64 5.26 -10.27
C PRO A 39 0.36 6.74 -10.56
N THR A 40 -0.91 7.10 -10.72
CA THR A 40 -1.34 8.50 -10.93
C THR A 40 -0.98 9.38 -9.73
N LEU A 41 -1.23 8.91 -8.50
CA LEU A 41 -0.92 9.68 -7.30
C LEU A 41 0.59 9.90 -7.14
N VAL A 42 1.40 8.85 -7.30
CA VAL A 42 2.86 8.99 -7.12
C VAL A 42 3.49 9.90 -8.19
N THR A 43 2.97 9.82 -9.43
CA THR A 43 3.38 10.72 -10.52
C THR A 43 3.07 12.17 -10.16
N HIS A 44 1.85 12.48 -9.75
CA HIS A 44 1.49 13.84 -9.36
C HIS A 44 2.25 14.36 -8.14
N LEU A 45 2.59 13.49 -7.18
CA LEU A 45 3.41 13.88 -6.03
C LEU A 45 4.84 14.24 -6.45
N ARG A 46 5.45 13.46 -7.36
CA ARG A 46 6.77 13.74 -7.91
C ARG A 46 6.76 15.05 -8.71
N ASP A 47 5.83 15.20 -9.64
CA ASP A 47 5.72 16.39 -10.48
C ASP A 47 5.49 17.64 -9.61
N HIS A 48 4.66 17.54 -8.56
CA HIS A 48 4.46 18.61 -7.59
C HIS A 48 5.76 18.94 -6.85
N ALA A 49 6.50 17.93 -6.40
CA ALA A 49 7.77 18.14 -5.69
C ALA A 49 8.81 18.87 -6.55
N GLU A 50 8.88 18.53 -7.84
CA GLU A 50 9.77 19.18 -8.81
C GLU A 50 9.31 20.62 -9.09
N GLN A 51 8.05 20.81 -9.47
CA GLN A 51 7.49 22.13 -9.82
C GLN A 51 7.48 23.12 -8.66
N ARG A 52 7.47 22.64 -7.40
CA ARG A 52 7.47 23.48 -6.20
C ARG A 52 8.83 23.57 -5.51
N GLY A 53 9.89 23.01 -6.10
CA GLY A 53 11.25 23.07 -5.54
C GLY A 53 11.43 22.28 -4.24
N ALA A 54 10.54 21.32 -3.95
CA ALA A 54 10.65 20.50 -2.75
C ALA A 54 11.92 19.63 -2.77
N ALA A 55 12.29 19.09 -3.95
CA ALA A 55 13.48 18.27 -4.14
C ALA A 55 14.78 19.00 -3.72
N ALA A 56 14.91 20.28 -4.08
CA ALA A 56 16.07 21.10 -3.72
C ALA A 56 16.12 21.44 -2.23
N SER A 57 14.96 21.67 -1.60
CA SER A 57 14.88 22.03 -0.18
C SER A 57 15.09 20.85 0.77
N GLY A 58 14.87 19.61 0.30
CA GLY A 58 14.83 18.41 1.13
C GLY A 58 13.72 18.36 2.21
N GLY A 59 12.90 19.41 2.31
CA GLY A 59 11.85 19.53 3.33
C GLY A 59 10.50 18.94 2.89
N GLN A 60 9.42 19.46 3.47
CA GLN A 60 8.05 19.03 3.18
C GLN A 60 7.75 19.02 1.66
N LEU A 61 7.14 17.95 1.17
CA LEU A 61 6.81 17.71 -0.22
C LEU A 61 5.71 18.66 -0.69
N LEU A 62 4.61 18.73 0.06
CA LEU A 62 3.47 19.54 -0.29
C LEU A 62 3.76 21.02 -0.01
N ARG A 63 3.99 21.76 -1.09
CA ARG A 63 4.32 23.19 -1.09
C ARG A 63 3.36 24.04 -1.91
N PHE A 64 3.30 25.33 -1.60
CA PHE A 64 2.68 26.38 -2.41
C PHE A 64 3.53 26.70 -3.65
N THR A 65 2.97 27.49 -4.56
CA THR A 65 3.64 27.96 -5.78
C THR A 65 4.88 28.81 -5.50
N ASN A 66 4.91 29.51 -4.36
CA ASN A 66 6.04 30.31 -3.92
C ASN A 66 7.15 29.48 -3.22
N GLY A 67 6.99 28.15 -3.14
CA GLY A 67 7.95 27.25 -2.52
C GLY A 67 7.71 27.01 -1.01
N ASP A 68 6.82 27.75 -0.35
CA ASP A 68 6.58 27.55 1.09
C ASP A 68 5.85 26.23 1.36
N PRO A 69 6.13 25.53 2.47
CA PRO A 69 5.37 24.36 2.88
C PRO A 69 3.88 24.66 3.11
N ILE A 70 2.99 23.77 2.69
CA ILE A 70 1.57 23.95 2.99
C ILE A 70 1.29 23.73 4.49
N THR A 71 0.39 24.54 5.02
CA THR A 71 -0.01 24.46 6.42
C THR A 71 -1.12 23.44 6.64
N THR A 72 -1.29 23.02 7.90
CA THR A 72 -2.46 22.27 8.39
C THR A 72 -3.77 22.92 7.97
N ARG A 73 -3.89 24.25 8.12
CA ARG A 73 -5.09 24.99 7.75
C ARG A 73 -5.34 24.89 6.24
N ARG A 74 -4.28 25.05 5.44
CA ARG A 74 -4.38 24.92 3.98
C ARG A 74 -4.91 23.54 3.59
N TYR A 75 -4.36 22.48 4.17
CA TYR A 75 -4.76 21.10 3.89
C TYR A 75 -6.24 20.85 4.19
N ASP A 76 -6.72 21.29 5.36
CA ASP A 76 -8.13 21.13 5.76
C ASP A 76 -9.08 21.87 4.81
N HIS A 77 -8.68 23.02 4.27
CA HIS A 77 -9.51 23.84 3.38
C HIS A 77 -9.49 23.39 1.92
N LEU A 78 -8.65 22.41 1.53
CA LEU A 78 -8.60 21.93 0.14
C LEU A 78 -9.95 21.38 -0.31
N PHE A 79 -10.66 20.66 0.56
CA PHE A 79 -11.97 20.08 0.22
C PHE A 79 -13.09 21.11 0.20
N THR A 80 -13.05 22.11 1.07
CA THR A 80 -13.93 23.27 0.97
C THR A 80 -13.74 23.99 -0.37
N ARG A 81 -12.48 24.16 -0.79
CA ARG A 81 -12.16 24.76 -2.09
C ARG A 81 -12.67 23.90 -3.26
N LEU A 82 -12.50 22.58 -3.19
CA LEU A 82 -13.05 21.67 -4.20
C LEU A 82 -14.58 21.80 -4.30
N GLY A 83 -15.28 21.85 -3.17
CA GLY A 83 -16.73 22.07 -3.13
C GLY A 83 -17.17 23.37 -3.82
N ASN A 84 -16.37 24.43 -3.75
CA ASN A 84 -16.65 25.69 -4.44
C ASN A 84 -16.51 25.60 -5.97
N HIS A 85 -15.68 24.69 -6.47
CA HIS A 85 -15.44 24.53 -7.92
C HIS A 85 -16.23 23.37 -8.53
N LEU A 86 -16.68 22.42 -7.72
CA LEU A 86 -17.38 21.21 -8.14
C LEU A 86 -18.70 21.11 -7.35
N PRO A 87 -19.83 21.61 -7.88
CA PRO A 87 -21.10 21.67 -7.14
C PRO A 87 -21.54 20.33 -6.55
N TRP A 88 -21.29 19.22 -7.24
CA TRP A 88 -21.62 17.88 -6.76
C TRP A 88 -20.84 17.47 -5.50
N VAL A 89 -19.61 17.97 -5.30
CA VAL A 89 -18.82 17.73 -4.08
C VAL A 89 -19.50 18.39 -2.88
N ALA A 90 -20.01 19.61 -3.06
CA ALA A 90 -20.75 20.32 -2.02
C ALA A 90 -22.11 19.64 -1.75
N THR A 91 -22.86 19.27 -2.80
CA THR A 91 -24.15 18.58 -2.67
C THR A 91 -24.02 17.25 -1.91
N GLN A 92 -22.99 16.46 -2.22
CA GLN A 92 -22.73 15.17 -1.57
C GLN A 92 -21.95 15.31 -0.25
N GLN A 93 -21.65 16.54 0.19
CA GLN A 93 -20.89 16.85 1.40
C GLN A 93 -19.56 16.07 1.52
N ILE A 94 -18.88 15.91 0.39
CA ILE A 94 -17.66 15.11 0.31
C ILE A 94 -16.54 15.81 1.09
N SER A 95 -16.00 15.08 2.06
CA SER A 95 -14.90 15.50 2.91
C SER A 95 -13.82 14.42 2.99
N ILE A 96 -12.65 14.76 3.55
CA ILE A 96 -11.59 13.78 3.84
C ILE A 96 -12.11 12.65 4.73
N HIS A 97 -12.96 12.99 5.71
CA HIS A 97 -13.52 11.99 6.62
C HIS A 97 -14.47 11.06 5.87
N TRP A 98 -15.34 11.61 5.04
CA TRP A 98 -16.26 10.85 4.20
C TRP A 98 -15.51 9.91 3.25
N LEU A 99 -14.55 10.43 2.47
CA LEU A 99 -13.72 9.65 1.55
C LEU A 99 -13.01 8.51 2.27
N ARG A 100 -12.42 8.81 3.43
CA ARG A 100 -11.74 7.81 4.23
C ARG A 100 -12.70 6.69 4.67
N HIS A 101 -13.89 7.04 5.17
CA HIS A 101 -14.85 6.05 5.62
C HIS A 101 -15.36 5.21 4.46
N THR A 102 -15.77 5.84 3.36
CA THR A 102 -16.29 5.12 2.19
C THR A 102 -15.24 4.21 1.57
N THR A 103 -13.99 4.67 1.44
CA THR A 103 -12.88 3.84 0.98
C THR A 103 -12.65 2.64 1.90
N LEU A 104 -12.58 2.84 3.22
CA LEU A 104 -12.34 1.72 4.12
C LEU A 104 -13.51 0.74 4.18
N THR A 105 -14.74 1.22 4.16
CA THR A 105 -15.92 0.36 4.09
C THR A 105 -15.94 -0.44 2.80
N TRP A 106 -15.56 0.16 1.68
CA TRP A 106 -15.45 -0.55 0.41
C TRP A 106 -14.34 -1.62 0.46
N VAL A 107 -13.15 -1.29 0.97
CA VAL A 107 -12.04 -2.25 1.11
C VAL A 107 -12.44 -3.40 2.04
N GLU A 108 -13.09 -3.11 3.17
CA GLU A 108 -13.54 -4.13 4.12
C GLU A 108 -14.54 -5.09 3.48
N ARG A 109 -15.51 -4.57 2.74
CA ARG A 109 -16.54 -5.38 2.06
C ARG A 109 -15.97 -6.26 0.97
N ASN A 110 -14.92 -5.84 0.27
CA ASN A 110 -14.38 -6.58 -0.87
C ASN A 110 -13.20 -7.49 -0.47
N PHE A 111 -12.29 -6.99 0.35
CA PHE A 111 -11.00 -7.61 0.71
C PHE A 111 -10.94 -8.07 2.17
N GLY A 112 -11.98 -7.81 2.97
CA GLY A 112 -12.05 -8.24 4.36
C GLY A 112 -11.43 -7.25 5.35
N TYR A 113 -11.74 -7.50 6.63
CA TYR A 113 -11.39 -6.58 7.72
C TYR A 113 -9.88 -6.45 7.98
N ALA A 114 -9.11 -7.53 7.81
CA ALA A 114 -7.65 -7.48 7.97
C ALA A 114 -6.99 -6.52 6.98
N VAL A 115 -7.41 -6.58 5.70
CA VAL A 115 -6.93 -5.68 4.64
C VAL A 115 -7.40 -4.25 4.91
N ALA A 116 -8.65 -4.01 5.28
CA ALA A 116 -9.14 -2.67 5.60
C ALA A 116 -8.41 -2.03 6.79
N ARG A 117 -8.13 -2.80 7.84
CA ARG A 117 -7.34 -2.36 8.99
C ARG A 117 -5.91 -2.00 8.59
N ALA A 118 -5.27 -2.82 7.76
CA ALA A 118 -3.91 -2.58 7.27
C ALA A 118 -3.84 -1.43 6.26
N PHE A 119 -4.84 -1.29 5.39
CA PHE A 119 -5.03 -0.17 4.45
C PHE A 119 -5.23 1.15 5.20
N ALA A 120 -5.93 1.09 6.34
CA ALA A 120 -5.96 2.20 7.28
C ALA A 120 -4.59 2.45 7.93
N GLY A 121 -3.59 1.57 7.85
CA GLY A 121 -2.33 1.79 8.57
C GLY A 121 -2.45 1.61 10.08
N HIS A 122 -3.47 0.87 10.55
CA HIS A 122 -3.52 0.47 11.95
C HIS A 122 -2.71 -0.84 12.09
N THR A 123 -1.48 -0.75 12.57
CA THR A 123 -0.67 -1.91 12.97
C THR A 123 -0.68 -2.04 14.48
N ASN A 124 -0.88 -3.26 15.02
CA ASN A 124 -0.77 -3.49 16.47
C ASN A 124 0.66 -3.17 16.92
N ASN A 125 0.80 -2.24 17.87
CA ASN A 125 1.98 -2.15 18.72
C ASN A 125 1.76 -3.07 19.93
N ASN A 126 2.76 -3.89 20.23
CA ASN A 126 2.95 -4.75 21.40
C ASN A 126 2.42 -6.19 21.33
N GLY A 127 3.36 -7.12 21.54
CA GLY A 127 3.16 -8.31 22.38
C GLY A 127 2.51 -9.53 21.73
N ASP A 128 3.36 -10.42 21.23
CA ASP A 128 3.31 -11.87 21.48
C ASP A 128 1.92 -12.53 21.58
N SER A 129 1.49 -13.14 20.48
CA SER A 129 0.73 -14.38 20.54
C SER A 129 0.88 -15.10 19.21
N ALA A 130 1.46 -16.32 19.24
CA ALA A 130 1.72 -17.18 18.09
C ALA A 130 0.47 -17.49 17.23
N THR A 131 -0.72 -17.12 17.71
CA THR A 131 -2.02 -17.26 17.04
C THR A 131 -2.40 -16.07 16.14
N THR A 132 -1.67 -14.94 16.18
CA THR A 132 -2.08 -13.70 15.45
C THR A 132 -1.38 -13.52 14.10
N THR A 133 -0.35 -14.30 13.80
CA THR A 133 0.45 -14.22 12.55
C THR A 133 -0.41 -14.41 11.29
N TYR A 134 -1.53 -15.13 11.39
CA TYR A 134 -2.43 -15.41 10.27
C TYR A 134 -3.42 -14.27 9.92
N THR A 135 -3.41 -13.14 10.64
CA THR A 135 -4.43 -12.07 10.46
C THR A 135 -3.88 -10.74 9.96
N ARG A 136 -2.60 -10.66 9.60
CA ARG A 136 -1.99 -9.43 9.07
C ARG A 136 -1.99 -9.46 7.56
N ALA A 137 -2.72 -8.53 6.95
CA ALA A 137 -2.67 -8.32 5.50
C ALA A 137 -1.27 -7.85 5.07
N SER A 138 -0.79 -8.45 4.00
CA SER A 138 0.48 -8.11 3.34
C SER A 138 0.37 -6.80 2.56
N ILE A 139 1.52 -6.22 2.20
CA ILE A 139 1.57 -5.04 1.32
C ILE A 139 0.97 -5.33 -0.07
N HIS A 140 1.07 -6.57 -0.54
CA HIS A 140 0.52 -7.02 -1.82
C HIS A 140 -1.02 -7.04 -1.80
N GLU A 141 -1.63 -7.44 -0.69
CA GLU A 141 -3.09 -7.38 -0.53
C GLU A 141 -3.59 -5.93 -0.49
N ILE A 142 -2.84 -5.02 0.14
CA ILE A 142 -3.15 -3.59 0.14
C ILE A 142 -3.02 -3.01 -1.27
N ALA A 143 -1.97 -3.37 -2.02
CA ALA A 143 -1.77 -2.96 -3.41
C ALA A 143 -2.90 -3.45 -4.32
N SER A 144 -3.33 -4.70 -4.15
CA SER A 144 -4.45 -5.27 -4.92
C SER A 144 -5.78 -4.56 -4.60
N ALA A 145 -6.04 -4.27 -3.32
CA ALA A 145 -7.20 -3.50 -2.92
C ALA A 145 -7.19 -2.07 -3.50
N LEU A 146 -6.02 -1.45 -3.54
CA LEU A 146 -5.84 -0.14 -4.13
C LEU A 146 -6.07 -0.16 -5.65
N ALA A 147 -5.45 -1.13 -6.36
CA ALA A 147 -5.60 -1.29 -7.80
C ALA A 147 -7.07 -1.48 -8.21
N ALA A 148 -7.80 -2.32 -7.47
CA ALA A 148 -9.22 -2.53 -7.68
C ALA A 148 -10.07 -1.27 -7.37
N LEU A 149 -9.69 -0.48 -6.36
CA LEU A 149 -10.38 0.75 -6.00
C LEU A 149 -10.17 1.86 -7.04
N THR A 150 -8.96 1.99 -7.59
CA THR A 150 -8.60 3.07 -8.52
C THR A 150 -8.76 2.69 -9.99
N GLY A 151 -8.86 1.39 -10.29
CA GLY A 151 -8.81 0.87 -11.66
C GLY A 151 -7.43 0.99 -12.30
N GLU A 152 -6.39 1.25 -11.51
CA GLU A 152 -5.01 1.41 -11.99
C GLU A 152 -4.18 0.18 -11.57
N PRO A 153 -3.58 -0.57 -12.51
CA PRO A 153 -2.72 -1.71 -12.17
C PRO A 153 -1.56 -1.29 -11.27
N HIS A 154 -1.32 -2.03 -10.18
CA HIS A 154 -0.26 -1.69 -9.23
C HIS A 154 0.99 -2.56 -9.43
N PRO A 155 2.21 -2.01 -9.50
CA PRO A 155 3.43 -2.77 -9.78
C PRO A 155 3.74 -3.91 -8.79
N THR A 156 3.31 -3.75 -7.53
CA THR A 156 3.52 -4.73 -6.45
C THR A 156 2.34 -5.70 -6.28
N GLU A 157 1.32 -5.67 -7.13
CA GLU A 157 0.26 -6.69 -7.10
C GLU A 157 0.80 -8.05 -7.54
N VAL A 158 0.22 -9.12 -6.99
CA VAL A 158 0.60 -10.51 -7.31
C VAL A 158 -0.55 -11.15 -8.07
N SER A 159 -0.28 -11.56 -9.31
CA SER A 159 -1.21 -12.36 -10.12
C SER A 159 -0.85 -13.84 -10.07
N LEU A 160 -1.83 -14.72 -10.26
CA LEU A 160 -1.62 -16.16 -10.29
C LEU A 160 -1.99 -16.74 -11.67
N ALA A 161 -1.22 -17.71 -12.12
CA ALA A 161 -1.56 -18.57 -13.24
C ALA A 161 -1.40 -20.04 -12.85
N THR A 162 -2.27 -20.91 -13.35
CA THR A 162 -2.25 -22.36 -13.09
C THR A 162 -1.44 -23.16 -14.11
N GLY A 163 -0.81 -22.48 -15.08
CA GLY A 163 -0.03 -23.14 -16.14
C GLY A 163 1.21 -22.34 -16.57
N PRO A 164 2.10 -22.94 -17.38
CA PRO A 164 3.27 -22.28 -17.93
C PRO A 164 2.88 -21.09 -18.81
N LEU A 165 3.58 -19.97 -18.67
CA LEU A 165 3.31 -18.76 -19.45
C LEU A 165 4.44 -18.49 -20.43
N ALA A 166 4.21 -18.84 -21.69
CA ALA A 166 5.11 -18.47 -22.79
C ALA A 166 4.73 -17.09 -23.34
N GLY A 167 5.73 -16.26 -23.64
CA GLY A 167 5.53 -15.00 -24.39
C GLY A 167 5.03 -13.79 -23.59
N ILE A 168 4.97 -13.86 -22.26
CA ILE A 168 4.61 -12.71 -21.43
C ILE A 168 5.85 -11.90 -21.01
N SER A 169 5.70 -10.57 -20.92
CA SER A 169 6.80 -9.64 -20.58
C SER A 169 7.10 -9.54 -19.08
N ILE A 170 6.35 -10.24 -18.23
CA ILE A 170 6.60 -10.31 -16.79
C ILE A 170 7.74 -11.31 -16.58
N ARG A 171 8.92 -10.80 -16.23
CA ARG A 171 10.12 -11.63 -16.01
C ARG A 171 10.11 -12.32 -14.64
N ASN A 172 9.40 -11.74 -13.68
CA ASN A 172 9.36 -12.23 -12.31
C ASN A 172 8.23 -13.25 -12.17
N GLN A 173 8.50 -14.45 -12.68
CA GLN A 173 7.60 -15.60 -12.65
C GLN A 173 8.16 -16.59 -11.62
N LEU A 174 7.45 -16.72 -10.50
CA LEU A 174 7.90 -17.53 -9.37
C LEU A 174 7.03 -18.79 -9.28
N PRO A 175 7.58 -19.98 -9.57
CA PRO A 175 6.85 -21.21 -9.36
C PRO A 175 6.61 -21.42 -7.87
N GLY A 176 5.42 -21.87 -7.52
CA GLY A 176 5.04 -22.08 -6.14
C GLY A 176 3.85 -23.02 -5.97
N GLN A 177 3.51 -23.28 -4.71
CA GLN A 177 2.33 -24.05 -4.34
C GLN A 177 1.42 -23.24 -3.43
N VAL A 178 0.12 -23.37 -3.66
CA VAL A 178 -0.90 -22.76 -2.79
C VAL A 178 -0.85 -23.41 -1.41
N THR A 179 -0.61 -22.61 -0.36
CA THR A 179 -0.56 -23.08 1.02
C THR A 179 -1.86 -22.82 1.78
N SER A 180 -2.59 -21.77 1.41
CA SER A 180 -3.91 -21.49 2.00
C SER A 180 -4.73 -20.61 1.08
N ILE A 181 -6.05 -20.74 1.15
CA ILE A 181 -6.99 -19.87 0.46
C ILE A 181 -7.96 -19.31 1.51
N GLY A 182 -7.85 -18.01 1.80
CA GLY A 182 -8.78 -17.28 2.64
C GLY A 182 -9.79 -16.54 1.79
N THR A 183 -11.06 -16.91 1.84
CA THR A 183 -12.11 -16.25 1.07
C THR A 183 -12.74 -15.10 1.88
N GLY A 184 -12.76 -13.90 1.29
CA GLY A 184 -13.30 -12.65 1.85
C GLY A 184 -14.70 -12.34 1.34
N GLY A 185 -15.00 -11.08 1.01
CA GLY A 185 -16.27 -10.68 0.40
C GLY A 185 -16.36 -11.09 -1.07
N ALA A 186 -15.91 -10.24 -1.99
CA ALA A 186 -15.78 -10.58 -3.42
C ALA A 186 -14.39 -11.20 -3.76
N MET A 187 -13.41 -11.02 -2.88
CA MET A 187 -12.02 -11.42 -3.12
C MET A 187 -11.64 -12.67 -2.31
N ALA A 188 -10.59 -13.35 -2.75
CA ALA A 188 -9.90 -14.44 -2.08
C ALA A 188 -8.41 -14.09 -1.95
N ALA A 189 -7.87 -14.22 -0.74
CA ALA A 189 -6.45 -14.14 -0.46
C ALA A 189 -5.85 -15.54 -0.57
N VAL A 190 -5.04 -15.76 -1.60
CA VAL A 190 -4.34 -17.02 -1.87
C VAL A 190 -2.89 -16.86 -1.42
N LYS A 191 -2.49 -17.64 -0.42
CA LYS A 191 -1.10 -17.73 0.00
C LYS A 191 -0.38 -18.76 -0.86
N VAL A 192 0.80 -18.40 -1.34
CA VAL A 192 1.64 -19.21 -2.21
C VAL A 192 3.04 -19.30 -1.60
N SER A 193 3.48 -20.52 -1.34
CA SER A 193 4.88 -20.80 -1.02
C SER A 193 5.70 -20.79 -2.31
N VAL A 194 6.70 -19.92 -2.35
CA VAL A 194 7.70 -19.84 -3.43
C VAL A 194 9.08 -20.06 -2.82
N GLU A 195 10.10 -20.28 -3.64
CA GLU A 195 11.45 -20.54 -3.13
C GLU A 195 11.94 -19.40 -2.20
N GLY A 196 12.06 -19.72 -0.90
CA GLY A 196 12.58 -18.80 0.11
C GLY A 196 11.61 -17.73 0.64
N ALA A 197 10.34 -17.70 0.21
CA ALA A 197 9.35 -16.72 0.67
C ALA A 197 7.89 -17.22 0.60
N GLU A 198 6.98 -16.52 1.28
CA GLU A 198 5.53 -16.67 1.12
C GLU A 198 4.97 -15.40 0.46
N LEU A 199 4.20 -15.57 -0.61
CA LEU A 199 3.50 -14.50 -1.30
C LEU A 199 2.00 -14.61 -1.07
N THR A 200 1.30 -13.48 -1.02
CA THR A 200 -0.16 -13.46 -0.98
C THR A 200 -0.68 -12.76 -2.23
N ALA A 201 -1.47 -13.48 -3.02
CA ALA A 201 -2.23 -12.93 -4.13
C ALA A 201 -3.67 -12.67 -3.70
N ALA A 202 -4.21 -11.49 -4.00
CA ALA A 202 -5.63 -11.21 -3.83
C ALA A 202 -6.32 -11.28 -5.20
N ILE A 203 -7.08 -12.34 -5.43
CA ILE A 203 -7.82 -12.58 -6.67
C ILE A 203 -9.33 -12.59 -6.39
N THR A 204 -10.18 -12.50 -7.41
CA THR A 204 -11.63 -12.66 -7.22
C THR A 204 -11.96 -14.09 -6.80
N LYS A 205 -13.02 -14.28 -6.01
CA LYS A 205 -13.51 -15.61 -5.64
C LYS A 205 -13.85 -16.46 -6.87
N GLU A 206 -14.47 -15.83 -7.85
CA GLU A 206 -14.86 -16.46 -9.12
C GLU A 206 -13.62 -16.99 -9.83
N ALA A 207 -12.59 -16.14 -10.04
CA ALA A 207 -11.32 -16.60 -10.63
C ALA A 207 -10.64 -17.74 -9.86
N ALA A 208 -10.71 -17.75 -8.52
CA ALA A 208 -10.17 -18.84 -7.73
C ALA A 208 -10.91 -20.16 -8.00
N ALA A 209 -12.24 -20.11 -8.11
CA ALA A 209 -13.09 -21.25 -8.41
C ALA A 209 -12.92 -21.73 -9.87
N ASP A 210 -12.94 -20.80 -10.83
CA ASP A 210 -12.78 -21.08 -12.27
C ASP A 210 -11.41 -21.67 -12.59
N SER A 211 -10.39 -21.29 -11.82
CA SER A 211 -9.04 -21.84 -11.94
C SER A 211 -8.84 -23.15 -11.17
N HIS A 212 -9.88 -23.65 -10.49
CA HIS A 212 -9.83 -24.83 -9.63
C HIS A 212 -8.66 -24.80 -8.62
N LEU A 213 -8.45 -23.64 -7.99
CA LEU A 213 -7.39 -23.49 -6.99
C LEU A 213 -7.77 -24.18 -5.69
N GLU A 214 -6.90 -25.06 -5.24
CA GLU A 214 -6.99 -25.75 -3.96
C GLU A 214 -5.64 -25.67 -3.23
N VAL A 215 -5.64 -25.96 -1.93
CA VAL A 215 -4.38 -26.09 -1.19
C VAL A 215 -3.58 -27.24 -1.79
N GLY A 216 -2.33 -26.96 -2.17
CA GLY A 216 -1.45 -27.88 -2.91
C GLY A 216 -1.42 -27.65 -4.42
N SER A 217 -2.31 -26.82 -5.00
CA SER A 217 -2.24 -26.48 -6.43
C SER A 217 -0.90 -25.83 -6.78
N SER A 218 -0.29 -26.32 -7.85
CA SER A 218 0.93 -25.72 -8.42
C SER A 218 0.55 -24.50 -9.25
N VAL A 219 1.20 -23.37 -8.99
CA VAL A 219 0.89 -22.08 -9.60
C VAL A 219 2.17 -21.33 -9.97
N MET A 220 2.04 -20.40 -10.91
CA MET A 220 3.04 -19.39 -11.21
C MET A 220 2.58 -18.05 -10.62
N ALA A 221 3.32 -17.54 -9.64
CA ALA A 221 3.11 -16.19 -9.11
C ALA A 221 3.82 -15.17 -10.01
N LEU A 222 3.10 -14.15 -10.44
CA LEU A 222 3.58 -13.11 -11.35
C LEU A 222 3.58 -11.78 -10.61
N VAL A 223 4.72 -11.10 -10.60
CA VAL A 223 4.85 -9.76 -10.04
C VAL A 223 5.43 -8.84 -11.09
N LYS A 224 4.77 -7.71 -11.33
CA LYS A 224 5.14 -6.81 -12.43
C LYS A 224 6.45 -6.06 -12.15
N SER A 225 6.84 -5.90 -10.89
CA SER A 225 8.12 -5.27 -10.48
C SER A 225 9.21 -6.27 -10.10
N THR A 226 10.45 -5.87 -10.38
CA THR A 226 11.68 -6.66 -10.25
C THR A 226 12.32 -6.66 -8.86
N GLU A 227 11.69 -6.05 -7.85
CA GLU A 227 12.24 -5.98 -6.49
C GLU A 227 11.31 -6.65 -5.46
N ILE A 228 11.21 -7.98 -5.50
CA ILE A 228 10.57 -8.75 -4.41
C ILE A 228 11.52 -8.90 -3.19
N LEU A 229 12.82 -8.68 -3.37
CA LEU A 229 13.87 -9.17 -2.45
C LEU A 229 14.59 -8.11 -1.59
N ARG A 230 13.89 -7.08 -1.09
CA ARG A 230 14.45 -6.22 -0.02
C ARG A 230 13.56 -6.09 1.22
N SER A 231 12.91 -7.17 1.65
CA SER A 231 12.26 -7.17 2.98
C SER A 231 13.20 -7.50 4.15
N ARG A 232 14.49 -7.79 3.91
CA ARG A 232 15.44 -8.20 4.97
C ARG A 232 16.46 -7.16 5.43
N ARG A 233 16.60 -5.99 4.78
CA ARG A 233 17.72 -5.05 5.05
C ARG A 233 17.31 -3.65 5.50
N LEU A 234 16.28 -3.53 6.35
CA LEU A 234 15.97 -2.30 7.08
C LEU A 234 15.66 -2.53 8.58
N GLN A 235 15.93 -3.74 9.09
CA GLN A 235 15.89 -4.03 10.53
C GLN A 235 17.28 -4.13 11.17
N ASP A 236 18.34 -4.43 10.39
CA ASP A 236 19.70 -4.62 10.92
C ASP A 236 20.49 -3.35 11.23
N GLU A 237 20.13 -2.18 10.68
CA GLU A 237 20.87 -0.94 10.96
C GLU A 237 20.53 -0.29 12.31
N ARG A 238 19.63 -0.89 13.10
CA ARG A 238 19.37 -0.50 14.50
C ARG A 238 20.20 -1.28 15.53
N GLY A 239 20.98 -2.28 15.10
CA GLY A 239 21.76 -3.13 16.00
C GLY A 239 23.17 -2.62 16.33
N SER A 240 23.71 -1.62 15.59
CA SER A 240 25.12 -1.24 15.72
C SER A 240 25.38 -0.02 16.61
N GLU A 241 24.38 0.78 16.99
CA GLU A 241 24.59 1.95 17.85
C GLU A 241 24.56 1.61 19.36
N ASP A 242 24.02 0.46 19.75
CA ASP A 242 23.91 0.06 21.18
C ASP A 242 25.15 -0.68 21.72
N PHE A 243 26.14 -1.03 20.87
CA PHE A 243 27.35 -1.73 21.32
C PHE A 243 28.50 -0.79 21.74
N VAL A 244 28.45 0.50 21.39
CA VAL A 244 29.52 1.47 21.71
C VAL A 244 29.29 2.19 23.06
N LYS A 245 28.17 1.95 23.75
CA LYS A 245 27.89 2.53 25.07
C LYS A 245 28.05 1.57 26.25
N LYS A 246 28.66 0.39 26.04
CA LYS A 246 28.85 -0.59 27.12
C LYS A 246 30.20 -1.31 27.15
N VAL A 247 31.23 -0.69 26.59
CA VAL A 247 32.65 -0.99 26.82
C VAL A 247 33.36 0.32 27.09
#